data_AF-X0UQW3-F1
#
_entry.id   AF-X0UQW3-F1
#
_cell.length_a   1.000
_cell.length_b   1.000
_cell.length_c   1.000
_cell.angle_alpha   90.00
_cell.angle_beta   90.00
_cell.angle_gamma   90.00
#
_symmetry.space_group_name_H-M   'P 1'
#
loop_
_entity.id
_entity.type
_entity.pdbx_description
1 polymer ?
#
loop_
_entity_poly.entity_id
_entity_poly.type
_entity_poly.pdbx_seq_one_letter_code
_entity_poly.pdbx_strand_id
1 'polypeptide(L)'
;MIWKIAKKEFLLNLMTFKFAMGTILCMVLMAVFVPILVKDYQQRLKIYNDNVARNEAELRKVKVYKNITPTIYRPPALLSVFNAGLERRLGDSAKIE
;
A
#
# COMPACT_ATOMS: atom_id res chain seq x y z
N MET A 1 -11.40 -40.22 -3.05
CA MET A 1 -12.88 -40.15 -2.93
C MET A 1 -13.36 -38.81 -2.34
N ILE A 2 -12.78 -38.33 -1.25
CA ILE A 2 -13.13 -37.05 -0.58
C ILE A 2 -13.05 -35.82 -1.50
N TRP A 3 -12.05 -35.73 -2.39
CA TRP A 3 -11.92 -34.62 -3.35
C TRP A 3 -13.13 -34.49 -4.30
N LYS A 4 -13.71 -35.61 -4.74
CA LYS A 4 -14.89 -35.58 -5.62
C LYS A 4 -16.14 -35.07 -4.89
N ILE A 5 -16.25 -35.40 -3.60
CA ILE A 5 -17.36 -34.96 -2.73
C ILE A 5 -17.23 -33.47 -2.42
N ALA A 6 -16.03 -33.02 -2.02
CA ALA A 6 -15.74 -31.60 -1.78
C ALA A 6 -16.01 -30.74 -3.02
N LYS A 7 -15.59 -31.20 -4.22
CA LYS A 7 -15.85 -30.48 -5.47
C LYS A 7 -17.36 -30.39 -5.78
N LYS A 8 -18.14 -31.44 -5.49
CA LYS A 8 -19.59 -31.47 -5.73
C LYS A 8 -20.33 -30.52 -4.79
N GLU A 9 -20.05 -30.61 -3.49
CA GLU A 9 -20.59 -29.72 -2.45
C GLU A 9 -20.22 -28.26 -2.73
N PHE A 10 -18.96 -28.00 -3.08
CA PHE A 10 -18.48 -26.65 -3.41
C PHE A 10 -19.19 -26.09 -4.64
N LEU A 11 -19.34 -26.88 -5.72
CA LEU A 11 -20.08 -26.45 -6.92
C LEU A 11 -21.56 -26.18 -6.63
N LEU A 12 -22.20 -26.99 -5.79
CA LEU A 12 -23.59 -26.77 -5.35
C LEU A 12 -23.72 -25.46 -4.56
N ASN A 13 -22.78 -25.19 -3.66
CA ASN A 13 -22.78 -23.97 -2.87
C ASN A 13 -22.40 -22.73 -3.72
N LEU A 14 -21.51 -22.88 -4.70
CA LEU A 14 -21.17 -21.85 -5.70
C LEU A 14 -22.37 -21.50 -6.59
N MET A 15 -23.19 -22.49 -6.92
CA MET A 15 -24.41 -22.35 -7.73
C MET A 15 -25.59 -21.83 -6.90
N THR A 16 -25.38 -21.50 -5.62
CA THR A 16 -26.40 -20.88 -4.79
C THR A 16 -26.40 -19.37 -5.06
N PHE A 17 -27.59 -18.81 -5.32
CA PHE A 17 -27.80 -17.38 -5.61
C PHE A 17 -27.13 -16.45 -4.57
N LYS A 18 -27.12 -16.84 -3.29
CA LYS A 18 -26.48 -16.08 -2.21
C LYS A 18 -24.96 -15.95 -2.37
N PHE A 19 -24.29 -16.99 -2.88
CA PHE A 19 -22.84 -16.95 -3.15
C PHE A 19 -22.52 -16.02 -4.32
N ALA A 20 -23.28 -16.11 -5.41
CA ALA A 20 -23.13 -15.21 -6.55
C ALA A 20 -23.35 -13.74 -6.16
N MET A 21 -24.42 -13.45 -5.41
CA MET A 21 -24.72 -12.10 -4.94
C MET A 21 -23.63 -11.53 -4.02
N GLY A 22 -23.12 -12.34 -3.07
CA GLY A 22 -22.01 -11.95 -2.22
C GLY A 22 -20.72 -11.70 -3.01
N THR A 23 -20.44 -12.52 -4.01
CA THR A 23 -19.26 -12.36 -4.87
C THR A 23 -19.34 -11.07 -5.69
N ILE A 24 -20.50 -10.80 -6.29
CA ILE A 24 -20.74 -9.56 -7.04
C ILE A 24 -20.56 -8.35 -6.13
N LEU A 25 -21.13 -8.38 -4.92
CA LEU A 25 -20.99 -7.30 -3.95
C LEU A 25 -19.52 -7.07 -3.57
N CYS A 26 -18.76 -8.14 -3.30
CA CYS A 26 -17.33 -8.06 -3.03
C CYS A 26 -16.54 -7.49 -4.22
N MET A 27 -16.86 -7.89 -5.45
CA MET A 27 -16.23 -7.34 -6.65
C MET A 27 -16.52 -5.85 -6.81
N VAL A 28 -17.77 -5.42 -6.59
CA VAL A 28 -18.15 -4.00 -6.65
C VAL A 28 -17.41 -3.20 -5.58
N LEU A 29 -17.35 -3.70 -4.35
CA LEU A 29 -16.58 -3.08 -3.27
C LEU A 29 -15.11 -2.95 -3.67
N MET A 30 -14.47 -4.03 -4.14
CA MET A 30 -13.08 -3.96 -4.60
C MET A 30 -12.89 -2.94 -5.73
N ALA A 31 -13.79 -2.91 -6.72
CA ALA A 31 -13.71 -1.98 -7.84
C ALA A 31 -13.77 -0.51 -7.40
N VAL A 32 -14.51 -0.19 -6.34
CA VAL A 32 -14.58 1.16 -5.78
C VAL A 32 -13.38 1.49 -4.89
N PHE A 33 -13.00 0.56 -4.00
CA PHE A 33 -11.97 0.83 -3.00
C PHE A 33 -10.55 0.77 -3.59
N VAL A 34 -10.22 -0.23 -4.41
CA VAL A 34 -8.85 -0.41 -4.93
C VAL A 34 -8.31 0.86 -5.62
N PRO A 35 -9.04 1.56 -6.50
CA PRO A 35 -8.56 2.81 -7.10
C PRO A 35 -8.25 3.90 -6.08
N ILE A 36 -9.04 4.01 -5.01
CA ILE A 36 -8.82 5.00 -3.95
C ILE A 36 -7.51 4.69 -3.22
N LEU A 37 -7.30 3.41 -2.86
CA LEU A 37 -6.09 3.00 -2.14
C LEU A 37 -4.83 3.12 -3.02
N VAL A 38 -4.95 2.85 -4.33
CA VAL A 38 -3.86 3.07 -5.30
C VAL A 38 -3.52 4.55 -5.45
N LYS A 39 -4.51 5.44 -5.55
CA LYS A 39 -4.27 6.89 -5.62
C LYS A 39 -3.56 7.41 -4.37
N ASP A 40 -4.01 6.98 -3.19
CA ASP A 40 -3.39 7.32 -1.91
C ASP A 40 -1.91 6.85 -1.86
N TYR A 41 -1.62 5.65 -2.34
CA TYR A 41 -0.25 5.15 -2.48
C TYR A 41 0.60 5.99 -3.44
N GLN A 42 0.08 6.30 -4.63
CA GLN A 42 0.79 7.12 -5.62
C GLN A 42 1.11 8.52 -5.08
N GLN A 43 0.19 9.11 -4.32
CA GLN A 43 0.41 10.40 -3.68
C GLN A 43 1.54 10.33 -2.65
N ARG A 44 1.58 9.30 -1.80
CA ARG A 44 2.69 9.10 -0.84
C ARG A 44 4.03 8.89 -1.54
N LEU A 45 4.05 8.10 -2.60
CA LEU A 45 5.25 7.87 -3.39
C LEU A 45 5.79 9.17 -4.00
N LYS A 46 4.89 10.03 -4.48
CA LYS A 46 5.26 11.36 -4.98
C LYS A 46 5.88 12.22 -3.87
N ILE A 47 5.25 12.29 -2.70
CA ILE A 47 5.76 13.05 -1.56
C ILE A 47 7.15 12.55 -1.14
N TYR A 48 7.33 11.22 -1.08
CA TYR A 48 8.64 10.61 -0.80
C TYR A 48 9.71 11.07 -1.80
N ASN A 49 9.43 10.97 -3.10
CA ASN A 49 10.37 11.38 -4.15
C ASN A 49 10.69 12.88 -4.07
N ASP A 50 9.69 13.73 -3.85
CA ASP A 50 9.86 15.18 -3.71
C ASP A 50 10.72 15.53 -2.48
N ASN A 51 10.56 14.80 -1.37
CA ASN A 51 11.36 14.99 -0.15
C ASN A 51 12.80 14.54 -0.33
N VAL A 52 13.02 13.38 -0.96
CA VAL A 52 14.37 12.88 -1.26
C VAL A 52 15.10 13.84 -2.20
N ALA A 53 14.44 14.31 -3.26
CA ALA A 53 15.03 15.26 -4.21
C ALA A 53 15.39 16.59 -3.55
N ARG A 54 14.54 17.11 -2.66
CA ARG A 54 14.82 18.34 -1.89
C ARG A 54 16.00 18.15 -0.95
N ASN A 55 16.02 17.06 -0.19
CA ASN A 55 17.11 16.74 0.72
C ASN A 55 18.45 16.58 -0.04
N GLU A 56 18.45 15.91 -1.19
CA GLU A 56 19.65 15.79 -2.02
C GLU A 56 20.13 17.16 -2.55
N ALA A 57 19.19 18.03 -2.97
CA ALA A 57 19.52 19.38 -3.42
C ALA A 57 20.08 20.26 -2.28
N GLU A 58 19.60 20.08 -1.05
CA GLU A 58 20.15 20.76 0.13
C GLU A 58 21.55 20.24 0.48
N LEU A 59 21.74 18.92 0.50
CA LEU A 59 23.05 18.29 0.74
C LEU A 59 24.11 18.78 -0.25
N ARG A 60 23.76 18.96 -1.54
CA ARG A 60 24.67 19.50 -2.56
C ARG A 60 25.08 20.96 -2.31
N LYS A 61 24.30 21.74 -1.56
CA LYS A 61 24.61 23.15 -1.23
C LYS A 61 25.51 23.28 -0.01
N VAL A 62 25.55 22.27 0.85
CA VAL A 62 26.32 22.31 2.09
C VAL A 62 27.81 22.11 1.76
N LYS A 63 28.63 23.13 2.09
CA LYS A 63 30.08 23.10 1.87
C LYS A 63 30.86 22.38 2.97
N VAL A 64 30.25 22.15 4.14
CA VAL A 64 30.92 21.62 5.33
C VAL A 64 30.12 20.46 5.92
N TYR A 65 30.74 19.27 6.00
CA TYR A 65 30.10 18.04 6.49
C TYR A 65 29.50 18.17 7.90
N LYS A 66 30.09 18.99 8.78
CA LYS A 66 29.61 19.21 10.16
C LYS A 66 28.20 19.85 10.22
N ASN A 67 27.76 20.52 9.16
CA ASN A 67 26.43 21.15 9.10
C ASN A 67 25.36 20.25 8.48
N ILE A 68 25.71 19.00 8.12
CA ILE A 68 24.76 18.05 7.55
C ILE A 68 24.04 17.32 8.68
N THR A 69 22.73 17.48 8.77
CA THR A 69 21.85 16.60 9.56
C THR A 69 21.12 15.67 8.60
N PRO A 70 21.61 14.42 8.41
CA PRO A 70 21.03 13.54 7.40
C PRO A 70 19.63 13.10 7.84
N THR A 71 18.65 13.44 7.00
CA THR A 71 17.28 12.93 7.12
C THR A 71 17.12 11.73 6.20
N ILE A 72 16.80 10.57 6.77
CA ILE A 72 16.47 9.35 6.02
C ILE A 72 14.96 9.31 5.82
N TYR A 73 14.54 9.23 4.57
CA TYR A 73 13.14 9.00 4.20
C TYR A 73 12.92 7.52 3.92
N ARG A 74 11.80 6.99 4.41
CA ARG A 74 11.38 5.62 4.15
C ARG A 74 10.48 5.57 2.91
N PRO A 75 10.76 4.71 1.91
CA PRO A 75 9.87 4.54 0.78
C PRO A 75 8.58 3.82 1.22
N PRO A 76 7.42 4.16 0.64
CA PRO A 76 6.17 3.46 0.94
C PRO A 76 6.23 2.02 0.41
N ALA A 77 5.76 1.05 1.21
CA ALA A 77 5.77 -0.35 0.78
C ALA A 77 4.74 -0.62 -0.34
N LEU A 78 5.06 -1.48 -1.32
CA LEU A 78 4.15 -1.81 -2.42
C LEU A 78 2.82 -2.43 -1.94
N LEU A 79 2.89 -3.26 -0.90
CA LEU A 79 1.71 -3.88 -0.27
C LEU A 79 0.98 -2.93 0.70
N SER A 80 1.45 -1.68 0.86
CA SER A 80 0.80 -0.67 1.70
C SER A 80 -0.61 -0.29 1.23
N VAL A 81 -0.94 -0.59 -0.02
CA VAL A 81 -2.30 -0.49 -0.55
C VAL A 81 -3.27 -1.39 0.23
N PHE A 82 -2.82 -2.53 0.78
CA PHE A 82 -3.71 -3.46 1.51
C PHE A 82 -3.66 -3.30 3.03
N ASN A 83 -2.58 -2.74 3.58
CA ASN A 83 -2.40 -2.53 5.02
C ASN A 83 -2.16 -1.04 5.38
N ALA A 84 -2.81 -0.13 4.65
CA ALA A 84 -2.63 1.32 4.81
C ALA A 84 -2.79 1.80 6.26
N GLY A 85 -3.65 1.14 7.05
CA GLY A 85 -3.84 1.45 8.47
C GLY A 85 -2.61 1.20 9.35
N LEU A 86 -1.80 0.17 9.04
CA LEU A 86 -0.54 -0.09 9.71
C LEU A 86 0.56 0.85 9.20
N GLU A 87 0.62 1.04 7.88
CA GLU A 87 1.64 1.88 7.25
C GLU A 87 1.60 3.32 7.78
N ARG A 88 0.40 3.89 7.97
CA ARG A 88 0.24 5.26 8.50
C ARG A 88 0.71 5.45 9.94
N ARG A 89 0.90 4.37 10.71
CA ARG A 89 1.44 4.46 12.07
C ARG A 89 2.97 4.38 12.11
N LEU A 90 3.59 4.01 10.99
CA LEU A 90 5.04 4.02 10.85
C LEU A 90 5.47 5.45 10.49
N GLY A 91 6.57 5.91 11.05
CA GLY A 91 7.15 7.20 10.68
C GLY A 91 7.71 7.18 9.26
N ASP A 92 7.43 8.24 8.49
CA ASP A 92 7.89 8.38 7.10
C ASP A 92 9.36 8.81 6.98
N SER A 93 9.92 9.39 8.05
CA SER A 93 11.31 9.87 8.06
C SER A 93 11.91 9.81 9.46
N ALA A 94 13.21 9.60 9.51
CA ALA A 94 14.02 9.72 10.72
C ALA A 94 15.17 10.70 10.49
N LYS A 95 15.41 11.59 11.46
CA LYS A 95 16.60 12.43 11.50
C LYS A 95 17.67 11.69 12.30
N ILE A 96 18.89 11.66 11.78
CA ILE A 96 20.05 11.20 12.53
C ILE A 96 20.71 12.43 13.14
N GLU A 97 20.72 12.48 14.48
CA GLU A 97 21.40 13.50 15.28
C GLU A 97 22.82 13.06 15.66
#